data_AF-A0A4Y7KRY7-F1
#
_entry.id   AF-A0A4Y7KRY7-F1
#
_cell.length_a   1.000
_cell.length_b   1.000
_cell.length_c   1.000
_cell.angle_alpha   90.00
_cell.angle_beta   90.00
_cell.angle_gamma   90.00
#
_symmetry.space_group_name_H-M   'P 1'
#
loop_
_entity.id
_entity.type
_entity.pdbx_description
1 polymer ?
#
loop_
_entity_poly.entity_id
_entity_poly.type
_entity_poly.pdbx_seq_one_letter_code
_entity_poly.pdbx_strand_id
1 'polypeptide(L)'
;MSLFFAFLCTKALGGSPDILDSRPLEFYHLRILKLSGRSSRDSLRTIFYMLKISPNIKALYLSLGPQDSSDPVCPFYHELNSEDIQALPCCMIYHLKFVKIKYLRGSVNELKLLASLLKHAMVLEKVMLYSLCINKNFIEGKKKEMEKFCEMLLTFPRASRNAVIKYSVTPCFPKK
;
A
#
# COMPACT_ATOMS: atom_id res chain seq x y z
N MET A 1 14.78 -11.79 -1.91
CA MET A 1 13.56 -12.61 -2.11
C MET A 1 12.26 -11.82 -2.36
N SER A 2 12.19 -10.48 -2.28
CA SER A 2 10.91 -9.74 -2.43
C SER A 2 10.61 -9.20 -3.84
N LEU A 3 11.59 -9.12 -4.75
CA LEU A 3 11.40 -8.62 -6.12
C LEU A 3 11.18 -9.73 -7.15
N PHE A 4 11.43 -10.99 -6.78
CA PHE A 4 11.28 -12.13 -7.69
C PHE A 4 9.83 -12.47 -8.00
N PHE A 5 8.89 -12.29 -7.06
CA PHE A 5 7.49 -12.67 -7.27
C PHE A 5 6.75 -11.75 -8.26
N ALA A 6 7.01 -10.43 -8.21
CA ALA A 6 6.40 -9.50 -9.18
C ALA A 6 6.97 -9.69 -10.58
N PHE A 7 8.29 -9.92 -10.70
CA PHE A 7 8.94 -10.21 -11.98
C PHE A 7 8.55 -11.57 -12.56
N LEU A 8 8.27 -12.58 -11.71
CA LEU A 8 7.72 -13.86 -12.14
C LEU A 8 6.30 -13.71 -12.68
N CYS A 9 5.44 -12.90 -12.07
CA CYS A 9 4.09 -12.67 -12.60
C CYS A 9 4.10 -11.86 -13.90
N THR A 10 4.98 -10.87 -14.07
CA THR A 10 5.08 -10.13 -15.35
C THR A 10 5.73 -10.95 -16.46
N LYS A 11 6.74 -11.80 -16.16
CA LYS A 11 7.30 -12.74 -17.14
C LYS A 11 6.34 -13.87 -17.50
N ALA A 12 5.53 -14.37 -16.56
CA ALA A 12 4.54 -15.41 -16.83
C ALA A 12 3.41 -14.92 -17.77
N LEU A 13 3.11 -13.62 -17.78
CA LEU A 13 2.09 -13.01 -18.64
C LEU A 13 2.65 -12.50 -19.98
N GLY A 14 3.96 -12.61 -20.20
CA GLY A 14 4.66 -11.95 -21.30
C GLY A 14 4.91 -12.76 -22.56
N GLY A 15 4.27 -13.92 -22.79
CA GLY A 15 4.65 -14.70 -23.99
C GLY A 15 3.94 -16.00 -24.32
N SER A 16 2.66 -16.20 -24.01
CA SER A 16 1.90 -17.30 -24.64
C SER A 16 0.41 -16.97 -24.70
N PRO A 17 -0.20 -16.94 -25.91
CA PRO A 17 -1.65 -16.76 -26.06
C PRO A 17 -2.48 -17.92 -25.48
N ASP A 18 -1.87 -19.07 -25.21
CA ASP A 18 -2.57 -20.33 -24.94
C ASP A 18 -2.84 -20.60 -23.45
N ILE A 19 -2.45 -19.70 -22.54
CA ILE A 19 -2.65 -19.86 -21.08
C ILE A 19 -3.99 -19.26 -20.60
N LEU A 20 -4.77 -18.65 -21.49
CA LEU A 20 -6.03 -17.97 -21.14
C LEU A 20 -7.22 -18.91 -20.91
N ASP A 21 -7.11 -20.21 -21.19
CA ASP A 21 -8.11 -21.24 -20.86
C ASP A 21 -7.88 -21.91 -19.48
N SER A 22 -6.84 -21.51 -18.77
CA SER A 22 -6.55 -22.05 -17.43
C SER A 22 -7.30 -21.28 -16.35
N ARG A 23 -7.86 -22.01 -15.36
CA ARG A 23 -8.58 -21.44 -14.19
C ARG A 23 -7.85 -20.21 -13.64
N PRO A 24 -8.58 -19.15 -13.23
CA PRO A 24 -7.94 -17.97 -12.67
C PRO A 24 -7.01 -18.39 -11.52
N LEU A 25 -5.76 -17.97 -11.59
CA LEU A 25 -4.77 -18.24 -10.57
C LEU A 25 -5.27 -17.60 -9.26
N GLU A 26 -5.65 -18.44 -8.29
CA GLU A 26 -6.15 -17.99 -7.00
C GLU A 26 -5.36 -18.62 -5.85
N PHE A 27 -4.83 -17.78 -4.97
CA PHE A 27 -4.10 -18.14 -3.76
C PHE A 27 -5.03 -18.22 -2.55
N TYR A 28 -5.96 -19.17 -2.54
CA TYR A 28 -6.94 -19.35 -1.45
C TYR A 28 -6.32 -19.60 -0.07
N HIS A 29 -5.10 -20.13 -0.02
CA HIS A 29 -4.40 -20.41 1.23
C HIS A 29 -3.57 -19.21 1.74
N LEU A 30 -3.38 -18.18 0.90
CA LEU A 30 -2.57 -17.03 1.27
C LEU A 30 -3.35 -16.13 2.24
N ARG A 31 -2.93 -16.16 3.51
CA ARG A 31 -3.50 -15.33 4.58
C ARG A 31 -2.68 -14.08 4.85
N ILE A 32 -1.41 -14.07 4.49
CA ILE A 32 -0.48 -12.98 4.77
C ILE A 32 0.30 -12.65 3.51
N LEU A 33 0.31 -11.37 3.13
CA LEU A 33 1.03 -10.85 1.98
C LEU A 33 2.03 -9.83 2.48
N LYS A 34 3.32 -10.10 2.22
CA LYS A 34 4.42 -9.21 2.59
C LYS A 34 5.16 -8.79 1.32
N LEU A 35 5.17 -7.49 1.05
CA LEU A 35 5.81 -6.91 -0.13
C LEU A 35 6.77 -5.79 0.30
N SER A 36 7.90 -5.71 -0.40
CA SER A 36 8.80 -4.57 -0.33
C SER A 36 9.08 -4.06 -1.74
N GLY A 37 9.06 -2.74 -1.91
CA GLY A 37 9.20 -2.10 -3.21
C GLY A 37 9.07 -0.58 -3.12
N ARG A 38 9.01 0.10 -4.27
CA ARG A 38 8.71 1.54 -4.36
C ARG A 38 7.21 1.77 -4.46
N SER A 39 6.72 2.95 -4.08
CA SER A 39 5.30 3.34 -4.23
C SER A 39 4.99 3.94 -5.61
N SER A 40 5.46 3.30 -6.68
CA SER A 40 5.11 3.71 -8.06
C SER A 40 3.70 3.24 -8.42
N ARG A 41 3.16 3.80 -9.50
CA ARG A 41 1.84 3.41 -10.04
C ARG A 41 1.80 1.93 -10.41
N ASP A 42 2.88 1.39 -10.97
CA ASP A 42 2.96 -0.03 -11.33
C ASP A 42 3.02 -0.93 -10.09
N SER A 43 3.74 -0.52 -9.04
CA SER A 43 3.72 -1.24 -7.76
C SER A 43 2.33 -1.31 -7.16
N LEU A 44 1.53 -0.24 -7.25
CA LEU A 44 0.14 -0.26 -6.80
C LEU A 44 -0.69 -1.27 -7.58
N ARG A 45 -0.57 -1.26 -8.92
CA ARG A 45 -1.25 -2.25 -9.78
C ARG A 45 -0.87 -3.67 -9.40
N THR A 46 0.41 -3.93 -9.12
CA THR A 46 0.87 -5.25 -8.65
C THR A 46 0.29 -5.60 -7.28
N ILE A 47 0.30 -4.69 -6.31
CA ILE A 47 -0.27 -4.94 -4.97
C ILE A 47 -1.74 -5.30 -5.10
N PHE A 48 -2.50 -4.53 -5.89
CA PHE A 48 -3.91 -4.78 -6.09
C PHE A 48 -4.19 -6.08 -6.85
N TYR A 49 -3.39 -6.40 -7.86
CA TYR A 49 -3.46 -7.69 -8.55
C TYR A 49 -3.23 -8.84 -7.57
N MET A 50 -2.23 -8.75 -6.70
CA MET A 50 -1.94 -9.76 -5.67
C MET A 50 -3.08 -9.91 -4.67
N LEU A 51 -3.72 -8.81 -4.28
CA LEU A 51 -4.91 -8.85 -3.42
C LEU A 51 -6.10 -9.49 -4.14
N LYS A 52 -6.30 -9.20 -5.43
CA LYS A 52 -7.37 -9.78 -6.26
C LYS A 52 -7.26 -11.31 -6.32
N ILE A 53 -6.06 -11.82 -6.55
CA ILE A 53 -5.81 -13.27 -6.62
C ILE A 53 -5.69 -13.95 -5.25
N SER A 54 -5.82 -13.21 -4.14
CA SER A 54 -5.65 -13.75 -2.77
C SER A 54 -6.89 -13.48 -1.93
N PRO A 55 -8.03 -14.14 -2.21
CA PRO A 55 -9.33 -13.78 -1.63
C PRO A 55 -9.39 -13.93 -0.09
N ASN A 56 -8.62 -14.86 0.48
CA ASN A 56 -8.62 -15.14 1.93
C ASN A 56 -7.53 -14.38 2.71
N ILE A 57 -7.03 -13.28 2.14
CA ILE A 57 -5.99 -12.47 2.75
C ILE A 57 -6.48 -11.83 4.06
N LYS A 58 -5.71 -12.00 5.13
CA LYS A 58 -6.00 -11.46 6.47
C LYS A 58 -5.08 -10.30 6.85
N ALA A 59 -3.84 -10.31 6.38
CA ALA A 59 -2.86 -9.29 6.71
C ALA A 59 -2.01 -8.87 5.50
N LEU A 60 -1.84 -7.55 5.34
CA LEU A 60 -1.00 -6.93 4.33
C LEU A 60 0.15 -6.16 4.99
N TYR A 61 1.38 -6.49 4.62
CA TYR A 61 2.60 -5.84 5.09
C TYR A 61 3.35 -5.24 3.90
N LEU A 62 3.45 -3.92 3.86
CA LEU A 62 4.15 -3.18 2.82
C LEU A 62 5.37 -2.48 3.40
N SER A 63 6.47 -2.51 2.66
CA SER A 63 7.70 -1.78 2.96
C SER A 63 8.06 -0.93 1.74
N LEU A 64 7.71 0.35 1.78
CA LEU A 64 7.83 1.27 0.66
C LEU A 64 9.20 1.96 0.75
N GLY A 65 10.26 1.28 0.31
CA GLY A 65 11.65 1.55 0.73
C GLY A 65 12.10 3.03 0.72
N PRO A 66 13.07 3.40 1.59
CA PRO A 66 13.75 4.69 1.49
C PRO A 66 14.46 4.78 0.13
N GLN A 67 14.29 5.88 -0.58
CA GLN A 67 15.05 6.14 -1.80
C GLN A 67 16.34 6.82 -1.36
N ASP A 68 17.39 6.63 -2.16
CA ASP A 68 18.56 7.48 -2.12
C ASP A 68 18.14 8.94 -2.30
N SER A 69 18.85 9.84 -1.62
CA SER A 69 18.53 11.24 -1.37
C SER A 69 18.37 12.14 -2.61
N SER A 70 18.41 11.59 -3.83
CA SER A 70 18.31 12.36 -5.08
C SER A 70 16.91 12.40 -5.68
N ASP A 71 15.97 11.60 -5.18
CA ASP A 71 14.58 11.70 -5.65
C ASP A 71 13.96 12.96 -5.05
N PRO A 72 13.44 13.90 -5.87
CA PRO A 72 12.78 15.08 -5.36
C PRO A 72 11.70 14.63 -4.38
N VAL A 73 11.73 15.21 -3.19
CA VAL A 73 10.65 15.13 -2.21
C VAL A 73 9.46 15.77 -2.90
N CYS A 74 8.64 14.97 -3.59
CA CYS A 74 7.43 15.48 -4.22
C CYS A 74 6.60 16.12 -3.11
N PRO A 75 6.38 17.44 -3.17
CA PRO A 75 5.47 18.09 -2.26
C PRO A 75 4.12 17.41 -2.37
N PHE A 76 3.44 17.31 -1.25
CA PHE A 76 2.04 16.95 -1.25
C PHE A 76 1.29 17.88 -2.22
N TYR A 77 0.32 17.31 -2.91
CA TYR A 77 -0.66 18.01 -3.75
C TYR A 77 -0.12 18.52 -5.10
N HIS A 78 -0.09 17.62 -6.09
CA HIS A 78 -0.59 17.97 -7.40
C HIS A 78 -1.39 16.77 -7.94
N GLU A 79 -2.66 17.03 -8.23
CA GLU A 79 -3.58 16.22 -9.06
C GLU A 79 -4.03 14.86 -8.49
N LEU A 80 -4.98 14.94 -7.55
CA LEU A 80 -5.98 13.87 -7.39
C LEU A 80 -7.04 14.01 -8.49
N ASN A 81 -6.75 13.55 -9.71
CA ASN A 81 -7.80 13.41 -10.72
C ASN A 81 -8.74 12.27 -10.31
N SER A 82 -10.03 12.59 -10.23
CA SER A 82 -11.11 11.69 -9.75
C SER A 82 -11.30 10.44 -10.62
N GLU A 83 -10.78 10.44 -11.85
CA GLU A 83 -10.97 9.36 -12.83
C GLU A 83 -10.02 8.16 -12.60
N ASP A 84 -8.87 8.37 -11.96
CA ASP A 84 -7.90 7.29 -11.62
C ASP A 84 -8.38 6.38 -10.47
N ILE A 85 -9.48 6.72 -9.82
CA ILE A 85 -10.09 5.94 -8.73
C ILE A 85 -11.05 4.87 -9.30
N GLN A 86 -11.05 4.67 -10.63
CA GLN A 86 -11.86 3.62 -11.24
C GLN A 86 -11.34 2.22 -10.90
N ALA A 87 -12.08 1.62 -9.96
CA ALA A 87 -12.48 0.22 -9.93
C ALA A 87 -11.34 -0.79 -9.85
N LEU A 88 -10.77 -0.91 -8.65
CA LEU A 88 -10.47 -2.27 -8.20
C LEU A 88 -11.76 -3.08 -8.19
N PRO A 89 -11.74 -4.39 -8.48
CA PRO A 89 -12.84 -5.26 -8.15
C PRO A 89 -13.03 -5.20 -6.62
N CYS A 90 -14.00 -4.39 -6.20
CA CYS A 90 -14.32 -4.00 -4.83
C CYS A 90 -14.71 -5.16 -3.90
N CYS A 91 -14.71 -6.39 -4.42
CA CYS A 91 -15.38 -7.56 -3.87
C CYS A 91 -14.42 -8.64 -3.35
N MET A 92 -13.13 -8.36 -3.12
CA MET A 92 -12.16 -9.44 -2.84
C MET A 92 -11.29 -9.25 -1.59
N ILE A 93 -11.54 -8.22 -0.77
CA ILE A 93 -10.74 -7.94 0.44
C ILE A 93 -11.53 -8.10 1.74
N TYR A 94 -12.59 -8.92 1.72
CA TYR A 94 -13.50 -9.11 2.86
C TYR A 94 -12.86 -9.71 4.10
N HIS A 95 -11.70 -10.35 3.98
CA HIS A 95 -11.02 -11.01 5.09
C HIS A 95 -9.87 -10.19 5.68
N LEU A 96 -9.54 -9.04 5.08
CA LEU A 96 -8.39 -8.23 5.48
C LEU A 96 -8.68 -7.52 6.80
N LYS A 97 -7.98 -7.98 7.85
CA LYS A 97 -8.07 -7.46 9.22
C LYS A 97 -6.97 -6.48 9.55
N PHE A 98 -5.79 -6.64 8.95
CA PHE A 98 -4.60 -5.90 9.35
C PHE A 98 -3.82 -5.36 8.15
N VAL A 99 -3.46 -4.07 8.20
CA VAL A 99 -2.58 -3.43 7.23
C VAL A 99 -1.42 -2.76 7.97
N LYS A 100 -0.20 -3.01 7.52
CA LYS A 100 1.00 -2.32 8.01
C LYS A 100 1.83 -1.81 6.85
N ILE A 101 2.06 -0.51 6.83
CA ILE A 101 2.91 0.15 5.82
C ILE A 101 4.09 0.78 6.54
N LYS A 102 5.30 0.37 6.14
CA LYS A 102 6.56 0.98 6.57
C LYS A 102 7.10 1.90 5.49
N TYR A 103 7.84 2.92 5.94
CA TYR A 103 8.53 3.90 5.11
C TYR A 103 7.58 4.76 4.25
N LEU A 104 6.40 5.06 4.79
CA LEU A 104 5.39 5.88 4.13
C LEU A 104 5.92 7.30 3.89
N ARG A 105 5.77 7.82 2.68
CA ARG A 105 6.25 9.16 2.30
C ARG A 105 5.19 10.24 2.41
N GLY A 106 3.93 9.86 2.18
CA GLY A 106 2.81 10.77 2.00
C GLY A 106 2.44 11.00 0.54
N SER A 107 2.85 10.12 -0.37
CA SER A 107 2.55 10.28 -1.79
C SER A 107 1.07 10.06 -2.10
N VAL A 108 0.59 10.66 -3.19
CA VAL A 108 -0.78 10.46 -3.69
C VAL A 108 -1.09 8.98 -3.94
N ASN A 109 -0.10 8.21 -4.40
CA ASN A 109 -0.23 6.77 -4.62
C ASN A 109 -0.49 6.00 -3.32
N GLU A 110 0.26 6.31 -2.26
CA GLU A 110 0.07 5.71 -0.93
C GLU A 110 -1.31 6.06 -0.37
N LEU A 111 -1.76 7.30 -0.58
CA LEU A 111 -3.09 7.75 -0.18
C LEU A 111 -4.18 6.99 -0.94
N LYS A 112 -4.08 6.90 -2.28
CA LYS A 112 -5.03 6.16 -3.14
C LYS A 112 -5.13 4.69 -2.73
N LEU A 113 -3.99 4.06 -2.42
CA LEU A 113 -3.95 2.69 -1.92
C LEU A 113 -4.73 2.53 -0.62
N LEU A 114 -4.42 3.36 0.38
CA LEU A 114 -5.06 3.30 1.69
C LEU A 114 -6.55 3.64 1.60
N ALA A 115 -6.93 4.66 0.83
CA ALA A 115 -8.32 5.02 0.58
C ALA A 115 -9.11 3.84 -0.03
N SER A 116 -8.53 3.16 -1.03
CA SER A 116 -9.14 1.97 -1.62
C SER A 116 -9.29 0.82 -0.63
N LEU A 117 -8.27 0.58 0.21
CA LEU A 117 -8.36 -0.45 1.26
C LEU A 117 -9.44 -0.11 2.29
N LEU A 118 -9.50 1.13 2.77
CA LEU A 118 -10.50 1.58 3.74
C LEU A 118 -11.93 1.49 3.19
N LYS A 119 -12.12 1.84 1.92
CA LYS A 119 -13.42 1.81 1.25
C LYS A 119 -13.99 0.39 1.10
N HIS A 120 -13.15 -0.64 0.95
CA HIS A 120 -13.61 -1.99 0.59
C HIS A 120 -13.38 -3.05 1.68
N ALA A 121 -12.43 -2.86 2.61
CA ALA A 121 -12.13 -3.84 3.65
C ALA A 121 -13.13 -3.75 4.83
N MET A 122 -14.20 -4.55 4.76
CA MET A 122 -15.29 -4.54 5.74
C MET A 122 -14.89 -4.98 7.14
N VAL A 123 -13.95 -5.93 7.27
CA VAL A 123 -13.50 -6.48 8.56
C VAL A 123 -12.17 -5.90 9.02
N LEU A 124 -11.75 -4.77 8.46
CA LEU A 124 -10.47 -4.17 8.81
C LEU A 124 -10.48 -3.72 10.28
N GLU A 125 -9.56 -4.26 11.08
CA GLU A 125 -9.46 -4.00 12.52
C GLU A 125 -8.38 -2.96 12.81
N LYS A 126 -7.25 -3.01 12.09
CA LYS A 126 -6.10 -2.13 12.39
C LYS A 126 -5.28 -1.77 11.15
N VAL A 127 -4.93 -0.50 11.06
CA VAL A 127 -3.98 0.06 10.08
C VAL A 127 -2.81 0.67 10.85
N MET A 128 -1.58 0.28 10.51
CA MET A 128 -0.36 0.80 11.12
C MET A 128 0.54 1.45 10.08
N LEU A 129 0.74 2.76 10.20
CA LEU A 129 1.53 3.56 9.27
C LEU A 129 2.84 4.01 9.94
N TYR A 130 3.96 3.80 9.28
CA TYR A 130 5.26 4.23 9.76
C TYR A 130 5.96 5.04 8.69
N SER A 131 6.29 6.29 8.99
CA SER A 131 7.20 7.08 8.16
C SER A 131 8.58 7.14 8.79
N LEU A 132 9.59 7.26 7.94
CA LEU A 132 10.98 7.39 8.34
C LEU A 132 11.41 8.85 8.16
N CYS A 133 12.06 9.41 9.18
CA CYS A 133 12.71 10.71 9.10
C CYS A 133 14.22 10.53 9.25
N ILE A 134 14.98 10.88 8.21
CA ILE A 134 16.44 10.73 8.21
C ILE A 134 17.11 11.88 8.97
N ASN A 135 16.57 13.09 8.83
CA ASN A 135 17.15 14.29 9.44
C ASN A 135 16.36 14.70 10.68
N LYS A 136 17.03 14.68 11.84
CA LYS A 136 16.43 14.99 13.15
C LYS A 136 15.81 16.38 13.21
N ASN A 137 16.39 17.35 12.50
CA ASN A 137 15.93 18.74 12.49
C ASN A 137 14.55 18.88 11.83
N PHE A 138 14.16 17.91 11.01
CA PHE A 138 12.88 17.89 10.30
C PHE A 138 11.87 16.88 10.89
N ILE A 139 12.15 16.25 12.03
CA ILE A 139 11.22 15.28 12.64
C ILE A 139 9.86 15.93 12.91
N GLU A 140 9.85 17.13 13.46
CA GLU A 140 8.60 17.81 13.81
C GLU A 140 7.80 18.22 12.56
N GLY A 141 8.49 18.70 11.52
CA GLY A 141 7.87 18.93 10.21
C GLY A 141 7.28 17.64 9.63
N LYS A 142 8.00 16.52 9.74
CA LYS A 142 7.54 15.22 9.23
C LYS A 142 6.35 14.66 10.02
N LYS A 143 6.26 14.93 11.33
CA LYS A 143 5.08 14.59 12.13
C LYS A 143 3.86 15.36 11.65
N LYS A 144 3.99 16.68 11.44
CA LYS A 144 2.91 17.52 10.91
C LYS A 144 2.45 17.07 9.53
N GLU A 145 3.36 16.67 8.65
CA GLU A 145 3.00 16.08 7.35
C GLU A 145 2.23 14.77 7.49
N MET A 146 2.66 13.89 8.40
CA MET A 146 1.98 12.63 8.67
C MET A 146 0.58 12.85 9.28
N GLU A 147 0.44 13.83 10.17
CA GLU A 147 -0.85 14.25 10.73
C GLU A 147 -1.80 14.68 9.63
N LYS A 148 -1.39 15.62 8.76
CA LYS A 148 -2.20 16.06 7.60
C LYS A 148 -2.56 14.89 6.67
N PHE A 149 -1.63 13.98 6.41
CA PHE A 149 -1.90 12.79 5.61
C PHE A 149 -2.98 11.91 6.27
N CYS A 150 -2.91 11.72 7.58
CA CYS A 150 -3.88 10.93 8.32
C CYS A 150 -5.23 11.62 8.42
N GLU A 151 -5.27 12.95 8.63
CA GLU A 151 -6.49 13.76 8.57
C GLU A 151 -7.18 13.60 7.22
N MET A 152 -6.43 13.73 6.12
CA MET A 152 -6.96 13.51 4.78
C MET A 152 -7.41 12.06 4.58
N LEU A 153 -6.67 11.08 5.09
CA LEU A 153 -7.06 9.68 5.00
C LEU A 153 -8.40 9.40 5.72
N LEU A 154 -8.66 10.11 6.82
CA LEU A 154 -9.88 9.97 7.61
C LEU A 154 -11.12 10.58 6.93
N THR A 155 -10.96 11.44 5.92
CA THR A 155 -12.10 11.99 5.16
C THR A 155 -12.67 11.01 4.14
N PHE A 156 -11.93 9.95 3.78
CA PHE A 156 -12.39 8.93 2.84
C PHE A 156 -13.45 8.01 3.45
N PRO A 157 -14.36 7.45 2.64
CA PRO A 157 -15.34 6.49 3.11
C PRO A 157 -14.67 5.22 3.65
N ARG A 158 -15.24 4.68 4.73
CA ARG A 158 -14.71 3.51 5.43
C ARG A 158 -15.78 2.43 5.55
N ALA A 159 -15.50 1.24 5.02
CA ALA A 159 -16.38 0.09 5.18
C ALA A 159 -16.38 -0.42 6.64
N SER A 160 -15.20 -0.50 7.26
CA SER A 160 -15.06 -0.85 8.68
C SER A 160 -15.17 0.38 9.58
N ARG A 161 -16.23 0.41 10.39
CA ARG A 161 -16.45 1.43 11.43
C ARG A 161 -15.45 1.34 12.58
N ASN A 162 -14.95 0.14 12.87
CA ASN A 162 -14.12 -0.14 14.05
C ASN A 162 -12.62 -0.15 13.75
N ALA A 163 -12.21 0.05 12.50
CA ALA A 163 -10.80 0.06 12.14
C ALA A 163 -10.02 1.14 12.92
N VAL A 164 -8.96 0.74 13.63
CA VAL A 164 -8.09 1.68 14.34
C VAL A 164 -6.90 2.02 13.45
N ILE A 165 -6.75 3.29 13.11
CA ILE A 165 -5.60 3.80 12.35
C ILE A 165 -4.58 4.35 13.36
N LYS A 166 -3.36 3.82 13.34
CA LYS A 166 -2.23 4.31 14.14
C LYS A 166 -1.09 4.70 13.21
N TYR A 167 -0.44 5.81 13.50
CA TYR A 167 0.73 6.27 12.75
C TYR A 167 1.87 6.64 13.70
N SER A 168 3.09 6.60 13.17
CA SER A 168 4.28 7.10 13.87
C SER A 168 5.36 7.54 12.88
N VAL A 169 6.15 8.52 13.29
CA VAL A 169 7.37 8.93 12.57
C VAL A 169 8.56 8.39 13.35
N THR A 170 9.38 7.59 12.69
CA THR A 170 10.55 6.94 13.30
C THR A 170 11.83 7.64 12.84
N PRO A 171 12.69 8.13 13.73
CA PRO A 171 14.00 8.63 13.35
C PRO A 171 14.89 7.49 12.84
N CYS A 172 15.64 7.72 11.76
CA CYS A 172 16.69 6.81 11.33
C CYS A 172 17.87 6.96 12.29
N PHE A 173 18.08 5.99 13.19
CA PHE A 173 19.33 5.91 13.95
C PHE A 173 20.30 5.06 13.13
N PRO A 174 21.43 5.60 12.66
CA PRO A 174 22.50 4.75 12.18
C PRO A 174 22.89 3.83 13.33
N LYS A 175 22.85 2.51 13.10
CA LYS A 175 23.48 1.56 14.01
C LYS A 175 24.99 1.88 13.95
N LYS A 176 25.54 2.34 15.08
CA LYS A 176 26.99 2.41 15.27
C LYS A 176 27.59 1.01 15.18
#